data_AF-A0A7X6YCR3-F1
#
_entry.id   AF-A0A7X6YCR3-F1
#
_cell.length_a   1.000
_cell.length_b   1.000
_cell.length_c   1.000
_cell.angle_alpha   90.00
_cell.angle_beta   90.00
_cell.angle_gamma   90.00
#
_symmetry.space_group_name_H-M   'P 1'
#
loop_
_entity.id
_entity.type
_entity.pdbx_description
1 polymer ?
#
loop_
_entity_poly.entity_id
_entity_poly.type
_entity_poly.pdbx_seq_one_letter_code
_entity_poly.pdbx_strand_id
1 'polypeptide(L)' 'MANGKPGDLLVTVLNHENLIAVASLLELSAVLITGGKKPGTETIRRGEEHGIPLLVTGMSTFEAAGRLYDLLKDRE' A
#
# COMPACT_ATOMS: atom_id res chain seq x y z
N MET A 1 9.86 0.09 8.55
CA MET A 1 8.94 -0.97 8.08
C MET A 1 9.64 -2.28 8.39
N ALA A 2 9.30 -2.97 9.48
CA ALA A 2 10.12 -4.07 9.99
C ALA A 2 9.35 -5.38 10.29
N ASN A 3 8.01 -5.37 10.17
CA ASN A 3 7.16 -6.54 10.49
C ASN A 3 6.27 -6.99 9.32
N GLY A 4 6.36 -6.37 8.13
CA GLY A 4 5.57 -6.78 6.97
C GLY A 4 6.04 -8.14 6.46
N LYS A 5 5.10 -9.03 6.14
CA LYS A 5 5.35 -10.37 5.63
C LYS A 5 5.00 -10.46 4.14
N PRO A 6 5.56 -11.44 3.42
CA PRO A 6 5.12 -11.74 2.07
C PRO A 6 3.60 -11.90 2.01
N GLY A 7 2.97 -11.24 1.04
CA GLY A 7 1.51 -11.24 0.88
C GLY A 7 0.75 -10.14 1.63
N ASP A 8 1.41 -9.37 2.50
CA ASP A 8 0.74 -8.29 3.23
C ASP A 8 0.41 -7.08 2.34
N LEU A 9 -0.57 -6.28 2.77
CA LEU A 9 -0.91 -4.98 2.21
C LEU A 9 -0.30 -3.85 3.04
N LEU A 10 0.52 -2.99 2.42
CA LEU A 10 1.01 -1.77 3.10
C LEU A 10 -0.02 -0.65 2.98
N VAL A 11 -0.54 -0.17 4.10
CA VAL A 11 -1.41 1.03 4.15
C VAL A 11 -0.60 2.22 4.64
N THR A 12 -0.50 3.29 3.86
CA THR A 12 0.39 4.43 4.18
C THR A 12 -0.09 5.76 3.58
N VAL A 13 0.48 6.87 4.06
CA VAL A 13 0.35 8.21 3.46
C VAL A 13 1.55 8.58 2.58
N LEU A 14 2.60 7.76 2.62
CA LEU A 14 3.82 7.96 1.83
C LEU A 14 3.55 7.61 0.36
N ASN A 15 4.09 8.39 -0.56
CA ASN A 15 3.84 8.26 -2.00
C ASN A 15 5.10 8.45 -2.87
N HIS A 16 6.28 8.24 -2.29
CA HIS A 16 7.58 8.39 -2.94
C HIS A 16 8.15 7.03 -3.38
N GLU A 17 9.02 6.99 -4.40
CA GLU A 17 9.51 5.74 -4.99
C GLU A 17 10.24 4.80 -4.02
N ASN A 18 10.86 5.31 -2.96
CA ASN A 18 11.58 4.49 -1.99
C ASN A 18 10.68 3.47 -1.28
N LEU A 19 9.38 3.76 -1.18
CA LEU A 19 8.44 2.81 -0.58
C LEU A 19 8.31 1.54 -1.43
N ILE A 20 8.44 1.65 -2.76
CA ILE A 20 8.33 0.52 -3.69
C ILE A 20 9.49 -0.45 -3.49
N ALA A 21 10.70 0.06 -3.29
CA ALA A 21 11.87 -0.78 -3.02
C ALA A 21 11.65 -1.63 -1.75
N VAL A 22 11.06 -1.04 -0.71
CA VAL A 22 10.75 -1.77 0.53
C VAL A 22 9.61 -2.76 0.33
N ALA A 23 8.55 -2.37 -0.39
CA ALA A 23 7.43 -3.25 -0.69
C ALA A 23 7.85 -4.46 -1.52
N SER A 24 8.75 -4.25 -2.49
CA SER A 24 9.34 -5.31 -3.30
C SER A 24 10.26 -6.22 -2.47
N LEU A 25 11.11 -5.66 -1.60
CA LEU A 25 12.00 -6.44 -0.73
C LEU A 25 11.24 -7.36 0.23
N LEU A 26 10.06 -6.93 0.69
CA LEU A 26 9.21 -7.69 1.62
C LEU A 26 8.18 -8.57 0.90
N GLU A 27 8.19 -8.62 -0.44
CA GLU A 27 7.24 -9.39 -1.26
C GLU A 27 5.76 -9.06 -0.92
N LEU A 28 5.48 -7.77 -0.70
CA LEU A 28 4.13 -7.30 -0.40
C LEU A 28 3.22 -7.45 -1.61
N SER A 29 1.94 -7.73 -1.37
CA SER A 29 0.96 -7.89 -2.47
C SER A 29 0.56 -6.58 -3.12
N ALA A 30 0.57 -5.47 -2.36
CA ALA A 30 0.21 -4.14 -2.87
C ALA A 30 0.56 -3.04 -1.85
N VAL A 31 0.44 -1.79 -2.29
CA VAL A 31 0.48 -0.60 -1.44
C VAL A 31 -0.81 0.21 -1.62
N LEU A 32 -1.47 0.55 -0.52
CA LEU A 32 -2.59 1.47 -0.45
C LEU A 32 -2.14 2.85 0.07
N ILE A 33 -2.15 3.83 -0.82
CA ILE A 33 -1.88 5.24 -0.52
C ILE A 33 -3.17 5.94 -0.09
N THR A 34 -3.15 6.51 1.11
CA THR A 34 -4.30 7.11 1.79
C THR A 34 -4.22 8.64 1.79
N GLY A 35 -5.34 9.30 2.10
CA GLY A 35 -5.44 10.76 2.16
C GLY A 35 -5.53 11.45 0.80
N GLY A 36 -5.90 10.72 -0.27
CA GLY A 36 -6.15 11.26 -1.60
C GLY A 36 -4.90 11.66 -2.38
N LYS A 37 -3.71 11.44 -1.83
CA LYS A 37 -2.45 11.72 -2.51
C LYS A 37 -2.24 10.73 -3.64
N LYS A 38 -2.03 11.24 -4.85
CA LYS A 38 -1.63 10.42 -5.99
C LYS A 38 -0.10 10.23 -5.97
N PRO A 39 0.39 9.01 -6.27
CA PRO A 39 1.81 8.80 -6.49
C PRO A 39 2.27 9.57 -7.74
N GLY A 40 3.53 10.03 -7.72
CA GLY A 40 4.15 10.64 -8.91
C GLY A 40 4.44 9.59 -9.98
N THR A 41 4.70 10.04 -11.21
CA THR A 41 4.98 9.18 -12.36
C THR A 41 6.11 8.19 -12.10
N GLU A 42 7.18 8.61 -11.42
CA GLU A 42 8.31 7.72 -11.11
C GLU A 42 7.92 6.62 -10.12
N THR A 43 7.09 6.93 -9.12
CA THR A 43 6.59 5.92 -8.17
C THR A 43 5.68 4.90 -8.87
N ILE A 44 4.85 5.34 -9.82
CA ILE A 44 4.02 4.46 -10.64
C ILE A 44 4.90 3.53 -11.49
N ARG A 45 5.86 4.12 -12.22
CA ARG A 45 6.81 3.38 -13.07
C ARG A 45 7.57 2.32 -12.26
N ARG A 46 8.05 2.67 -11.07
CA ARG A 46 8.71 1.73 -10.16
C ARG A 46 7.77 0.63 -9.69
N GLY A 47 6.52 0.96 -9.36
CA GLY A 47 5.50 -0.03 -9.01
C GLY A 47 5.30 -1.06 -10.11
N GLU A 48 5.20 -0.61 -11.36
CA GLU A 48 5.10 -1.48 -12.54
C GLU A 48 6.34 -2.36 -12.74
N GLU A 49 7.54 -1.78 -12.66
CA GLU A 49 8.81 -2.51 -12.81
C GLU A 49 8.97 -3.64 -11.79
N HIS A 50 8.54 -3.39 -10.54
CA HIS A 50 8.66 -4.34 -9.44
C HIS A 50 7.44 -5.24 -9.26
N GLY A 51 6.39 -5.07 -10.09
CA GLY A 51 5.15 -5.83 -9.97
C GLY A 51 4.38 -5.55 -8.68
N ILE A 52 4.50 -4.34 -8.12
CA ILE A 52 3.81 -3.90 -6.90
C ILE A 52 2.64 -2.98 -7.28
N PRO A 53 1.38 -3.44 -7.18
CA PRO A 53 0.21 -2.61 -7.42
C PRO A 53 0.12 -1.42 -6.45
N LEU A 54 -0.19 -0.25 -7.00
CA LEU A 54 -0.45 0.97 -6.24
C LEU A 54 -1.94 1.29 -6.26
N LEU A 55 -2.54 1.34 -5.08
CA LEU A 55 -3.93 1.70 -4.86
C LEU A 55 -4.00 3.07 -4.19
N VAL A 56 -5.04 3.84 -4.49
CA VAL A 56 -5.24 5.18 -3.90
C VAL A 56 -6.65 5.29 -3.35
N THR A 57 -6.77 5.87 -2.16
CA THR A 57 -8.06 6.24 -1.56
C THR A 57 -8.02 7.64 -0.97
N GLY A 58 -9.17 8.32 -1.01
CA GLY A 58 -9.37 9.60 -0.32
C GLY A 58 -9.51 9.47 1.20
N MET A 59 -9.73 8.26 1.72
CA MET A 59 -9.89 8.00 3.16
C MET A 59 -8.57 8.24 3.91
N SER A 60 -8.67 8.63 5.18
CA SER A 60 -7.50 8.63 6.08
C SER A 60 -6.98 7.21 6.30
N THR A 61 -5.73 7.08 6.75
CA THR A 61 -5.14 5.78 7.08
C THR A 61 -5.96 5.03 8.13
N PHE A 62 -6.47 5.74 9.14
CA PHE A 62 -7.30 5.15 10.19
C PHE A 62 -8.62 4.59 9.64
N GLU A 63 -9.35 5.37 8.84
CA GLU A 63 -10.60 4.92 8.23
C GLU A 63 -10.40 3.75 7.27
N ALA A 64 -9.36 3.81 6.44
CA ALA A 64 -9.04 2.74 5.51
C ALA A 64 -8.70 1.44 6.26
N ALA A 65 -7.87 1.52 7.30
CA ALA A 65 -7.50 0.36 8.12
C ALA A 65 -8.72 -0.23 8.86
N GLY A 66 -9.57 0.62 9.46
CA GLY A 66 -10.79 0.18 10.15
C GLY A 66 -11.75 -0.56 9.22
N ARG A 67 -12.01 -0.01 8.02
CA ARG A 67 -12.87 -0.68 7.02
C ARG A 67 -12.28 -1.99 6.52
N LEU A 68 -10.98 -2.04 6.28
CA LEU A 68 -10.30 -3.29 5.89
C LEU A 68 -10.44 -4.34 6.99
N TYR A 69 -10.26 -3.95 8.25
CA TYR A 69 -10.43 -4.85 9.38
C TYR A 69 -11.87 -5.40 9.48
N ASP A 70 -12.87 -4.53 9.42
CA ASP A 70 -14.29 -4.94 9.47
C ASP A 70 -14.64 -5.89 8.31
N LEU A 71 -14.21 -5.57 7.08
CA LEU A 71 -14.43 -6.42 5.90
C LEU A 71 -13.76 -7.80 6.00
N LEU A 72 -12.62 -7.88 6.68
CA LEU A 72 -11.89 -9.13 6.86
C LEU A 72 -12.46 -9.96 8.00
N LYS A 73 -12.94 -9.31 9.06
CA LYS A 73 -13.62 -9.98 10.18
C LYS A 73 -14.91 -10.70 9.73
N ASP A 74 -15.65 -10.11 8.80
CA ASP A 74 -16.88 -10.70 8.26
C ASP A 74 -16.63 -11.91 7.33
N ARG A 75 -15.36 -12.24 7.04
CA ARG A 75 -14.97 -13.38 6.20
C ARG A 75 -14.54 -14.63 7.00
N GLU A 76 -14.54 -14.55 8.33
CA GLU A 76 -14.32 -15.68 9.25
C GLU A 76 -15.64 -16.32 9.68
#